data_AF-A0A9P4TLM3-F1
#
_entry.id   AF-A0A9P4TLM3-F1
#
_cell.length_a   1.000
_cell.length_b   1.000
_cell.length_c   1.000
_cell.angle_alpha   90.00
_cell.angle_beta   90.00
_cell.angle_gamma   90.00
#
_symmetry.space_group_name_H-M   'P 1'
#
loop_
_entity.id
_entity.type
_entity.pdbx_description
1 polymer ?
#
loop_
_entity_poly.entity_id
_entity_poly.type
_entity_poly.pdbx_seq_one_letter_code
_entity_poly.pdbx_strand_id
1 'polypeptide(L)'
;MAGTNDSVNLAATMQSQAAGDISDLLRTVHTRVPDNSTLSDDDLEEQLIAAEREAMAAKAEYELRNKITHNVLVTNPVLKAVHGNENTDIAEKRLMPLITESDTVAMMHGHLASRLASSTRALVKAEEANIVANQRNRELSQTMLALAEAVKSQSADDIGDQRLREQIKAVESDLKDSRRRMKTLKGILSAMIVGSGINWAADESLVDLVLDDEDD
;
A
#
# COMPACT_ATOMS: atom_id res chain seq x y z
N MET A 1 -6.79 62.02 -9.06
CA MET A 1 -6.05 61.04 -8.23
C MET A 1 -6.03 61.55 -6.79
N ALA A 2 -7.05 61.24 -5.97
CA ALA A 2 -7.13 61.73 -4.58
C ALA A 2 -8.07 60.86 -3.71
N GLY A 3 -8.17 59.55 -3.99
CA GLY A 3 -9.17 58.66 -3.34
C GLY A 3 -8.59 57.49 -2.54
N THR A 4 -7.27 57.30 -2.54
CA THR A 4 -6.62 56.10 -1.97
C THR A 4 -5.97 56.34 -0.60
N ASN A 5 -5.77 57.59 -0.17
CA ASN A 5 -5.13 57.88 1.13
C ASN A 5 -6.10 57.91 2.32
N ASP A 6 -7.38 58.23 2.11
CA ASP A 6 -8.37 58.27 3.21
C ASP A 6 -8.79 56.87 3.67
N SER A 7 -8.88 55.89 2.76
CA SER A 7 -9.27 54.51 3.10
C SER A 7 -8.21 53.78 3.93
N VAL A 8 -6.93 54.09 3.71
CA VAL A 8 -5.81 53.51 4.46
C VAL A 8 -5.72 54.11 5.87
N ASN A 9 -6.01 55.41 6.03
CA ASN A 9 -6.08 56.06 7.33
C ASN A 9 -7.28 55.58 8.18
N LEU A 10 -8.43 55.34 7.54
CA LEU A 10 -9.60 54.78 8.24
C LEU A 10 -9.34 53.37 8.76
N ALA A 11 -8.71 52.50 7.95
CA ALA A 11 -8.35 51.15 8.37
C ALA A 11 -7.32 51.12 9.51
N ALA A 12 -6.31 52.01 9.46
CA ALA A 12 -5.32 52.13 10.53
C ALA A 12 -5.94 52.66 11.85
N THR A 13 -6.90 53.57 11.76
CA THR A 13 -7.60 54.14 12.92
C THR A 13 -8.53 53.10 13.57
N MET A 14 -9.25 52.31 12.78
CA MET A 14 -10.10 51.22 13.28
C MET A 14 -9.28 50.09 13.93
N GLN A 15 -8.09 49.81 13.40
CA GLN A 15 -7.20 48.79 13.95
C GLN A 15 -6.55 49.24 15.28
N SER A 16 -6.22 50.53 15.41
CA SER A 16 -5.77 51.13 16.67
C SER A 16 -6.87 51.20 17.72
N GLN A 17 -8.12 51.46 17.31
CA GLN A 17 -9.26 51.51 18.21
C GLN A 17 -9.63 50.11 18.74
N ALA A 18 -9.64 49.10 17.86
CA ALA A 18 -9.85 47.70 18.26
C ALA A 18 -8.77 47.18 19.22
N ALA A 19 -7.51 47.60 19.04
CA ALA A 19 -6.42 47.25 19.96
C ALA A 19 -6.57 47.93 21.34
N GLY A 20 -7.06 49.18 21.37
CA GLY A 20 -7.41 49.90 22.59
C GLY A 20 -8.55 49.22 23.36
N ASP A 21 -9.61 48.84 22.66
CA ASP A 21 -10.79 48.18 23.23
C ASP A 21 -10.43 46.81 23.82
N ILE A 22 -9.56 46.04 23.17
CA ILE A 22 -9.06 44.75 23.69
C ILE A 22 -8.22 44.97 24.96
N SER A 23 -7.40 46.02 25.00
CA SER A 23 -6.56 46.33 26.15
C SER A 23 -7.37 46.79 27.36
N ASP A 24 -8.46 47.53 27.15
CA ASP A 24 -9.40 47.92 28.21
C ASP A 24 -10.25 46.74 28.70
N LEU A 25 -10.58 45.79 27.82
CA LEU A 25 -11.28 44.55 28.18
C LEU A 25 -10.40 43.63 29.05
N LEU A 26 -9.09 43.56 28.76
CA LEU A 26 -8.13 42.82 29.58
C LEU A 26 -7.92 43.49 30.96
N ARG A 27 -8.03 44.81 31.04
CA ARG A 27 -7.89 45.58 32.29
C ARG A 27 -9.09 45.43 33.23
N THR A 28 -10.29 45.31 32.66
CA THR A 28 -11.53 45.10 33.42
C THR A 28 -11.64 43.69 33.99
N VAL A 29 -11.06 42.67 33.34
CA VAL A 29 -11.00 41.31 33.90
C VAL A 29 -10.05 41.22 35.10
N HIS A 30 -8.98 42.03 35.15
CA HIS A 30 -7.98 41.98 36.23
C HIS A 30 -8.42 42.67 37.53
N THR A 31 -9.49 43.46 37.53
CA THR A 31 -9.87 44.33 38.67
C THR A 31 -11.04 43.80 39.52
N ARG A 32 -11.59 42.62 39.22
CA ARG A 32 -12.73 42.04 39.95
C ARG A 32 -12.27 41.04 41.01
N VAL A 33 -11.46 41.50 41.97
CA VAL A 33 -11.19 40.74 43.20
C VAL A 33 -12.08 41.33 44.30
N PRO A 34 -13.11 40.62 44.79
CA PRO A 34 -13.97 41.13 45.86
C PRO A 34 -13.19 41.19 47.19
N ASP A 35 -13.26 42.31 47.90
CA ASP A 35 -12.60 42.54 49.19
C ASP A 35 -13.34 41.76 50.29
N ASN A 36 -12.75 40.64 50.72
CA ASN A 36 -13.37 39.61 51.56
C ASN A 36 -13.13 39.80 53.07
N SER A 37 -12.55 40.93 53.45
CA SER A 37 -12.03 41.21 54.80
C SER A 37 -13.10 41.41 55.90
N THR A 38 -14.39 41.23 55.60
CA THR A 38 -15.53 41.54 56.50
C THR A 38 -16.56 40.42 56.67
N LEU A 39 -16.34 39.24 56.09
CA LEU A 39 -17.29 38.13 56.09
C LEU A 39 -16.99 37.12 57.22
N SER A 40 -18.02 36.49 57.77
CA SER A 40 -17.87 35.35 58.69
C SER A 40 -17.26 34.16 57.94
N ASP A 41 -16.54 33.28 58.65
CA ASP A 41 -15.87 32.12 58.05
C ASP A 41 -16.85 31.21 57.29
N ASP A 42 -18.07 31.05 57.82
CA ASP A 42 -19.17 30.30 57.18
C ASP A 42 -19.67 30.98 55.88
N ASP A 43 -19.75 32.31 55.84
CA ASP A 43 -20.20 33.08 54.67
C ASP A 43 -19.13 33.07 53.56
N LEU A 44 -17.85 32.99 53.94
CA LEU A 44 -16.72 32.83 53.01
C LEU A 44 -16.74 31.45 52.36
N GLU A 45 -17.05 30.40 53.12
CA GLU A 45 -17.13 29.03 52.60
C GLU A 45 -18.27 28.89 51.59
N GLU A 46 -19.45 29.46 51.87
CA GLU A 46 -20.59 29.44 50.93
C GLU A 46 -20.29 30.21 49.63
N GLN A 47 -19.64 31.38 49.73
CA GLN A 47 -19.22 32.14 48.54
C GLN A 47 -18.15 31.43 47.73
N LEU A 48 -17.24 30.70 48.38
CA LEU A 48 -16.20 29.91 47.71
C LEU A 48 -16.83 28.75 46.92
N ILE A 49 -17.78 28.03 47.52
CA ILE A 49 -18.50 26.94 46.85
C ILE A 49 -19.30 27.49 45.66
N ALA A 50 -19.96 28.64 45.82
CA ALA A 50 -20.69 29.29 44.74
C ALA A 50 -19.77 29.71 43.59
N ALA A 51 -18.64 30.35 43.90
CA ALA A 51 -17.65 30.79 42.92
C ALA A 51 -16.97 29.59 42.22
N GLU A 52 -16.67 28.51 42.93
CA GLU A 52 -16.10 27.29 42.36
C GLU A 52 -17.09 26.64 41.39
N ARG A 53 -18.37 26.57 41.78
CA ARG A 53 -19.43 26.05 40.90
C ARG A 53 -19.63 26.91 39.66
N GLU A 54 -19.61 28.23 39.80
CA GLU A 54 -19.69 29.16 38.68
C GLU A 54 -18.48 29.04 37.75
N ALA A 55 -17.26 28.94 38.32
CA ALA A 55 -16.04 28.72 37.56
C ALA A 55 -16.03 27.37 36.84
N MET A 56 -16.52 26.30 37.48
CA MET A 56 -16.68 24.99 36.84
C MET A 56 -17.69 25.03 35.70
N ALA A 57 -18.84 25.71 35.88
CA ALA A 57 -19.83 25.89 34.82
C ALA A 57 -19.27 26.68 33.64
N ALA A 58 -18.59 27.79 33.90
CA ALA A 58 -17.93 28.61 32.88
C ALA A 58 -16.84 27.84 32.12
N LYS A 59 -16.04 27.02 32.83
CA LYS A 59 -15.04 26.16 32.20
C LYS A 59 -15.68 25.11 31.30
N ALA A 60 -16.74 24.44 31.75
CA ALA A 60 -17.46 23.45 30.97
C ALA A 60 -18.08 24.08 29.71
N GLU A 61 -18.67 25.27 29.82
CA GLU A 61 -19.22 26.02 28.70
C GLU A 61 -18.12 26.39 27.69
N TYR A 62 -16.98 26.92 28.17
CA TYR A 62 -15.85 27.25 27.32
C TYR A 62 -15.30 26.04 26.57
N GLU A 63 -15.13 24.91 27.27
CA GLU A 63 -14.66 23.67 26.65
C GLU A 63 -15.64 23.14 25.60
N LEU A 64 -16.95 23.21 25.87
CA LEU A 64 -17.97 22.82 24.90
C LEU A 64 -17.94 23.72 23.67
N ARG A 65 -17.88 25.05 23.87
CA ARG A 65 -17.81 26.02 22.77
C ARG A 65 -16.55 25.83 21.93
N ASN A 66 -15.41 25.56 22.57
CA ASN A 66 -14.16 25.29 21.87
C ASN A 66 -14.23 23.99 21.07
N LYS A 67 -14.81 22.92 21.65
CA LYS A 67 -15.05 21.65 20.94
C LYS A 67 -15.96 21.83 19.72
N ILE A 68 -17.06 22.56 19.87
CA ILE A 68 -17.98 22.85 18.76
C ILE A 68 -17.27 23.67 17.67
N THR A 69 -16.56 24.72 18.06
CA THR A 69 -15.82 25.57 17.11
C THR A 69 -14.78 24.77 16.35
N HIS A 70 -14.01 23.94 17.05
CA HIS A 70 -13.03 23.05 16.44
C HIS A 70 -13.68 22.08 15.46
N ASN A 71 -14.79 21.43 15.85
CA ASN A 71 -15.50 20.50 14.99
C ASN A 71 -16.04 21.18 13.72
N VAL A 72 -16.66 22.37 13.84
CA VAL A 72 -17.15 23.12 12.68
C VAL A 72 -16.00 23.53 11.76
N LEU A 73 -14.86 23.97 12.30
CA LEU A 73 -13.69 24.36 11.52
C LEU A 73 -13.08 23.19 10.73
N VAL A 74 -13.11 21.98 11.29
CA VAL A 74 -12.55 20.78 10.63
C VAL A 74 -13.56 20.13 9.68
N THR A 75 -14.82 20.01 10.09
CA THR A 75 -15.82 19.23 9.36
C THR A 75 -16.51 20.01 8.23
N ASN A 76 -16.77 21.31 8.41
CA ASN A 76 -17.49 22.10 7.40
C ASN A 76 -16.76 22.16 6.04
N PRO A 77 -15.43 22.38 5.97
CA PRO A 77 -14.71 22.34 4.70
C PRO A 77 -14.79 20.97 4.02
N VAL A 78 -14.73 19.88 4.79
CA VAL A 78 -14.82 18.50 4.25
C VAL A 78 -16.20 18.24 3.66
N LEU A 79 -17.27 18.59 4.39
CA LEU A 79 -18.64 18.44 3.91
C LEU A 79 -18.88 19.27 2.64
N LYS A 80 -18.33 20.49 2.58
CA LYS A 80 -18.40 21.33 1.38
C LYS A 80 -17.67 20.75 0.19
N ALA A 81 -16.48 20.18 0.39
CA ALA A 81 -15.70 19.59 -0.68
C ALA A 81 -16.39 18.37 -1.32
N VAL A 82 -17.14 17.59 -0.52
CA VAL A 82 -17.81 16.37 -1.00
C VAL A 82 -19.22 16.64 -1.52
N HIS A 83 -19.96 17.53 -0.89
CA HIS A 83 -21.39 17.73 -1.16
C HIS A 83 -21.74 19.08 -1.80
N GLY A 84 -20.77 20.00 -1.89
CA GLY A 84 -21.04 21.40 -2.20
C GLY A 84 -21.81 22.11 -1.07
N ASN A 85 -22.07 23.39 -1.25
CA ASN A 85 -22.94 24.21 -0.41
C ASN A 85 -23.98 24.95 -1.27
N GLU A 86 -24.92 25.65 -0.64
CA GLU A 86 -25.98 26.39 -1.35
C GLU A 86 -25.42 27.47 -2.29
N ASN A 87 -24.32 28.12 -1.90
CA ASN A 87 -23.53 29.09 -2.67
C ASN A 87 -22.44 28.47 -3.58
N THR A 88 -22.39 27.15 -3.74
CA THR A 88 -21.48 26.52 -4.70
C THR A 88 -21.87 26.93 -6.12
N ASP A 89 -20.89 27.42 -6.88
CA ASP A 89 -21.08 27.92 -8.23
C ASP A 89 -21.65 26.83 -9.16
N ILE A 90 -22.42 27.25 -10.16
CA ILE A 90 -23.06 26.33 -11.11
C ILE A 90 -22.00 25.52 -11.87
N ALA A 91 -20.84 26.12 -12.15
CA ALA A 91 -19.72 25.42 -12.78
C ALA A 91 -19.14 24.32 -11.87
N GLU A 92 -18.96 24.61 -10.58
CA GLU A 92 -18.45 23.64 -9.60
C GLU A 92 -19.43 22.47 -9.41
N LYS A 93 -20.75 22.74 -9.30
CA LYS A 93 -21.79 21.70 -9.24
C LYS A 93 -21.76 20.77 -10.45
N ARG A 94 -21.42 21.28 -11.64
CA ARG A 94 -21.29 20.47 -12.87
C ARG A 94 -20.03 19.62 -12.90
N LEU A 95 -18.95 20.05 -12.23
CA LEU A 95 -17.68 19.33 -12.17
C LEU A 95 -17.69 18.21 -11.12
N MET A 96 -18.47 18.35 -10.03
CA MET A 96 -18.58 17.35 -8.98
C MET A 96 -18.73 15.89 -9.46
N PRO A 97 -19.66 15.53 -10.38
CA PRO A 97 -19.78 14.15 -10.84
C PRO A 97 -18.52 13.64 -11.55
N LEU A 98 -17.86 14.49 -12.34
CA LEU A 98 -16.61 14.14 -13.04
C LEU A 98 -15.45 13.92 -12.07
N ILE A 99 -15.36 14.75 -11.02
CA ILE A 99 -14.36 14.57 -9.95
C ILE A 99 -14.61 13.25 -9.23
N THR A 100 -15.86 12.96 -8.86
CA THR A 100 -16.18 11.68 -8.19
C THR A 100 -15.89 10.47 -9.07
N GLU A 101 -16.17 10.54 -10.38
CA GLU A 101 -15.83 9.47 -11.31
C GLU A 101 -14.30 9.30 -11.41
N SER A 102 -13.57 10.41 -11.56
CA SER A 102 -12.10 10.40 -11.58
C SER A 102 -11.51 9.78 -10.30
N ASP A 103 -12.04 10.13 -9.13
CA ASP A 103 -11.58 9.59 -7.85
C ASP A 103 -11.85 8.08 -7.75
N THR A 104 -13.02 7.62 -8.21
CA THR A 104 -13.32 6.19 -8.23
C THR A 104 -12.38 5.43 -9.17
N VAL A 105 -12.09 5.98 -10.35
CA VAL A 105 -11.14 5.41 -11.30
C VAL A 105 -9.73 5.37 -10.72
N ALA A 106 -9.28 6.46 -10.08
CA ALA A 106 -7.98 6.54 -9.43
C ALA A 106 -7.84 5.50 -8.30
N MET A 107 -8.87 5.32 -7.49
CA MET A 107 -8.90 4.32 -6.43
C MET A 107 -8.84 2.89 -7.00
N MET A 108 -9.65 2.59 -8.02
CA MET A 108 -9.64 1.29 -8.69
C MET A 108 -8.30 1.00 -9.35
N HIS A 109 -7.70 2.01 -10.01
CA HIS A 109 -6.38 1.91 -10.59
C HIS A 109 -5.31 1.62 -9.53
N GLY A 110 -5.33 2.32 -8.40
CA GLY A 110 -4.42 2.06 -7.28
C GLY A 110 -4.57 0.65 -6.72
N HIS A 111 -5.80 0.16 -6.59
CA HIS A 111 -6.07 -1.21 -6.16
C HIS A 111 -5.52 -2.25 -7.15
N LEU A 112 -5.78 -2.07 -8.45
CA LEU A 112 -5.30 -2.97 -9.50
C LEU A 112 -3.76 -2.95 -9.60
N ALA A 113 -3.13 -1.78 -9.53
CA ALA A 113 -1.68 -1.64 -9.52
C ALA A 113 -1.05 -2.35 -8.32
N SER A 114 -1.67 -2.23 -7.13
CA SER A 114 -1.22 -2.94 -5.93
C SER A 114 -1.34 -4.46 -6.09
N ARG A 115 -2.46 -4.95 -6.63
CA ARG A 115 -2.67 -6.38 -6.93
C ARG A 115 -1.67 -6.90 -7.96
N LEU A 116 -1.42 -6.14 -9.02
CA LEU A 116 -0.42 -6.47 -10.03
C LEU A 116 0.96 -6.60 -9.38
N ALA A 117 1.39 -5.59 -8.61
CA ALA A 117 2.67 -5.61 -7.93
C ALA A 117 2.79 -6.77 -6.93
N SER A 118 1.71 -7.13 -6.24
CA SER A 118 1.68 -8.31 -5.37
C SER A 118 1.83 -9.62 -6.16
N SER A 119 1.09 -9.76 -7.26
CA SER A 119 1.16 -10.94 -8.14
C SER A 119 2.53 -11.10 -8.77
N THR A 120 3.14 -10.01 -9.25
CA THR A 120 4.49 -10.04 -9.83
C THR A 120 5.52 -10.49 -8.79
N ARG A 121 5.45 -9.98 -7.55
CA ARG A 121 6.35 -10.45 -6.48
C ARG A 121 6.16 -11.93 -6.16
N ALA A 122 4.91 -12.40 -6.14
CA ALA A 122 4.62 -13.81 -5.91
C ALA A 122 5.16 -14.69 -7.04
N LEU A 123 5.03 -14.25 -8.30
CA LEU A 123 5.57 -14.93 -9.47
C LEU A 123 7.10 -15.03 -9.41
N VAL A 124 7.80 -13.91 -9.17
CA VAL A 124 9.26 -13.89 -9.07
C VAL A 124 9.75 -14.84 -7.97
N LYS A 125 9.08 -14.85 -6.81
CA LYS A 125 9.43 -15.78 -5.73
C LYS A 125 9.21 -17.25 -6.12
N ALA A 126 8.14 -17.53 -6.86
CA ALA A 126 7.87 -18.88 -7.36
C ALA A 126 8.89 -19.31 -8.41
N GLU A 127 9.30 -18.41 -9.30
CA GLU A 127 10.35 -18.63 -10.30
C GLU A 127 11.70 -18.90 -9.64
N GLU A 128 12.11 -18.11 -8.64
CA GLU A 128 13.34 -18.35 -7.87
C GLU A 128 13.34 -19.75 -7.24
N ALA A 129 12.24 -20.12 -6.58
CA ALA A 129 12.10 -21.45 -5.98
C ALA A 129 12.14 -22.57 -7.05
N ASN A 130 11.56 -22.33 -8.23
CA ASN A 130 11.56 -23.27 -9.35
C ASN A 130 12.98 -23.48 -9.90
N ILE A 131 13.75 -22.40 -10.09
CA ILE A 131 15.14 -22.46 -10.54
C ILE A 131 15.98 -23.30 -9.57
N VAL A 132 15.87 -23.03 -8.26
CA VAL A 132 16.59 -23.79 -7.23
C VAL A 132 16.17 -25.26 -7.22
N ALA A 133 14.87 -25.56 -7.37
CA ALA A 133 14.38 -26.93 -7.44
C ALA A 133 14.90 -27.67 -8.68
N ASN A 134 14.90 -27.01 -9.84
CA ASN A 134 15.43 -27.59 -11.08
C ASN A 134 16.94 -27.85 -11.01
N GLN A 135 17.70 -26.94 -10.41
CA GLN A 135 19.14 -27.15 -10.17
C GLN A 135 19.39 -28.42 -9.35
N ARG A 136 18.66 -28.58 -8.23
CA ARG A 136 18.75 -29.79 -7.39
C ARG A 136 18.30 -31.05 -8.12
N ASN A 137 17.22 -30.98 -8.88
CA ASN A 137 16.74 -32.11 -9.67
C ASN A 137 17.80 -32.54 -10.70
N ARG A 138 18.50 -31.59 -11.32
CA ARG A 138 19.60 -31.87 -12.26
C ARG A 138 20.78 -32.55 -11.54
N GLU A 139 21.20 -32.05 -10.40
CA GLU A 139 22.27 -32.64 -9.58
C GLU A 139 21.91 -34.08 -9.12
N LEU A 140 20.69 -34.28 -8.63
CA LEU A 140 20.20 -35.60 -8.23
C LEU A 140 20.12 -36.56 -9.43
N SER A 141 19.68 -36.08 -10.60
CA SER A 141 19.64 -36.89 -11.81
C SER A 141 21.04 -37.28 -12.29
N GLN A 142 22.02 -36.37 -12.20
CA GLN A 142 23.42 -36.66 -12.53
C GLN A 142 24.02 -37.70 -11.58
N THR A 143 23.79 -37.56 -10.28
CA THR A 143 24.26 -38.55 -9.28
C THR A 143 23.57 -39.91 -9.48
N MET A 144 22.27 -39.94 -9.77
CA MET A 144 21.56 -41.17 -10.09
C MET A 144 22.11 -41.84 -11.35
N LEU A 145 22.41 -41.08 -12.42
CA LEU A 145 23.03 -41.61 -13.63
C LEU A 145 24.43 -42.16 -13.35
N ALA A 146 25.27 -41.43 -12.61
CA ALA A 146 26.61 -41.89 -12.24
C ALA A 146 26.57 -43.17 -11.39
N LEU A 147 25.62 -43.27 -10.45
CA LEU A 147 25.40 -44.48 -9.65
C LEU A 147 24.91 -45.64 -10.52
N ALA A 148 23.97 -45.39 -11.44
CA ALA A 148 23.50 -46.41 -12.37
C ALA A 148 24.61 -46.90 -13.30
N GLU A 149 25.49 -46.02 -13.75
CA GLU A 149 26.64 -46.34 -14.60
C GLU A 149 27.71 -47.11 -13.82
N ALA A 150 27.99 -46.74 -12.57
CA ALA A 150 28.84 -47.51 -11.67
C ALA A 150 28.29 -48.93 -11.46
N VAL A 151 26.97 -49.08 -11.25
CA VAL A 151 26.31 -50.39 -11.15
C VAL A 151 26.34 -51.17 -12.47
N LYS A 152 26.23 -50.50 -13.62
CA LYS A 152 26.32 -51.15 -14.94
C LYS A 152 27.75 -51.59 -15.29
N SER A 153 28.76 -50.85 -14.82
CA SER A 153 30.18 -51.18 -14.97
C SER A 153 30.58 -52.41 -14.14
N GLN A 154 29.84 -52.71 -13.06
CA GLN A 154 29.79 -54.03 -12.44
C GLN A 154 28.86 -54.92 -13.28
N SER A 155 29.45 -55.61 -14.25
CA SER A 155 28.76 -56.18 -15.41
C SER A 155 27.41 -56.87 -15.09
N ALA A 156 26.39 -56.61 -15.92
CA ALA A 156 25.12 -57.34 -15.89
C ALA A 156 25.28 -58.86 -16.19
N ASP A 157 26.46 -59.26 -16.69
CA ASP A 157 26.86 -60.66 -16.92
C ASP A 157 27.48 -61.33 -15.68
N ASP A 158 28.01 -60.58 -14.71
CA ASP A 158 28.53 -61.12 -13.43
C ASP A 158 27.43 -61.33 -12.37
N ILE A 159 26.22 -60.81 -12.61
CA ILE A 159 25.10 -60.98 -11.69
C ILE A 159 24.47 -62.36 -11.92
N GLY A 160 24.76 -63.31 -11.01
CA GLY A 160 24.19 -64.66 -11.00
C GLY A 160 22.68 -64.72 -10.67
N ASP A 161 22.13 -63.64 -10.10
CA ASP A 161 20.72 -63.57 -9.72
C ASP A 161 19.81 -63.09 -10.87
N GLN A 162 19.02 -64.02 -11.41
CA GLN A 162 18.01 -63.78 -12.46
C GLN A 162 17.04 -62.63 -12.13
N ARG A 163 16.66 -62.49 -10.85
CA ARG A 163 15.72 -61.46 -10.37
C ARG A 163 16.30 -60.04 -10.49
N LEU A 164 17.60 -59.86 -10.21
CA LEU A 164 18.26 -58.56 -10.38
C LEU A 164 18.37 -58.20 -11.88
N ARG A 165 18.62 -59.20 -12.73
CA ARG A 165 18.74 -59.01 -14.18
C ARG A 165 17.44 -58.53 -14.81
N GLU A 166 16.30 -59.05 -14.35
CA GLU A 166 14.96 -58.60 -14.76
C GLU A 166 14.66 -57.18 -14.27
N GLN A 167 15.06 -56.84 -13.03
CA GLN A 167 14.90 -55.48 -12.49
C GLN A 167 15.73 -54.44 -13.25
N ILE A 168 16.98 -54.76 -13.62
CA ILE A 168 17.83 -53.88 -14.42
C ILE A 168 17.22 -53.64 -15.80
N LYS A 169 16.72 -54.70 -16.46
CA LYS A 169 16.04 -54.55 -17.77
C LYS A 169 14.79 -53.68 -17.70
N ALA A 170 14.01 -53.78 -16.61
CA ALA A 170 12.84 -52.93 -16.40
C ALA A 170 13.25 -51.45 -16.23
N VAL A 171 14.30 -51.17 -15.46
CA VAL A 171 14.83 -49.81 -15.30
C VAL A 171 15.38 -49.26 -16.62
N GLU A 172 16.05 -50.09 -17.44
CA GLU A 172 16.51 -49.67 -18.77
C GLU A 172 15.34 -49.35 -19.72
N SER A 173 14.23 -50.11 -19.67
CA SER A 173 13.04 -49.78 -20.46
C SER A 173 12.38 -48.48 -20.00
N ASP A 174 12.30 -48.25 -18.69
CA ASP A 174 11.75 -47.03 -18.11
C ASP A 174 12.59 -45.80 -18.49
N LEU A 175 13.92 -45.94 -18.52
CA LEU A 175 14.83 -44.89 -18.98
C LEU A 175 14.60 -44.55 -20.45
N LYS A 176 14.40 -45.56 -21.30
CA LYS A 176 14.12 -45.36 -22.73
C LYS A 176 12.79 -44.64 -22.94
N ASP A 177 11.76 -45.00 -22.17
CA ASP A 177 10.46 -44.32 -22.24
C ASP A 177 10.52 -42.90 -21.68
N SER A 178 11.29 -42.65 -20.62
CA SER A 178 11.57 -41.31 -20.11
C SER A 178 12.26 -40.43 -21.16
N ARG A 179 13.29 -40.95 -21.85
CA ARG A 179 13.96 -40.24 -22.95
C ARG A 179 13.00 -39.89 -24.10
N ARG A 180 12.10 -40.81 -24.47
CA ARG A 180 11.06 -40.55 -25.49
C ARG A 180 10.12 -39.43 -25.08
N ARG A 181 9.68 -39.42 -23.81
CA ARG A 181 8.85 -38.34 -23.26
C ARG A 181 9.59 -37.00 -23.27
N MET A 182 10.86 -36.99 -22.88
CA MET A 182 11.70 -35.79 -22.92
C MET A 182 11.81 -35.22 -24.34
N LYS A 183 12.09 -36.07 -25.35
CA LYS A 183 12.10 -35.64 -26.76
C LYS A 183 10.78 -35.02 -27.20
N THR A 184 9.66 -35.61 -26.79
CA THR A 184 8.31 -35.08 -27.09
C THR A 184 8.11 -33.70 -26.45
N LEU A 185 8.56 -33.51 -25.21
CA LEU A 185 8.48 -32.23 -24.52
C LEU A 185 9.40 -31.18 -25.14
N LYS A 186 10.63 -31.54 -25.56
CA LYS A 186 11.56 -30.65 -26.31
C LYS A 186 10.88 -30.13 -27.58
N GLY A 187 10.23 -31.02 -28.34
CA GLY A 187 9.50 -30.67 -29.56
C GLY A 187 8.33 -29.71 -29.30
N ILE A 188 7.51 -29.98 -28.28
CA ILE A 188 6.38 -29.10 -27.92
C ILE A 188 6.89 -27.72 -27.47
N LEU A 189 7.93 -27.67 -26.65
CA LEU A 189 8.52 -26.42 -26.16
C LEU A 189 9.09 -25.59 -27.32
N SER A 190 9.80 -26.23 -28.24
CA SER A 190 10.35 -25.58 -29.44
C SER A 190 9.24 -25.00 -30.31
N ALA A 191 8.17 -25.76 -30.56
CA ALA A 191 7.00 -25.27 -31.28
C ALA A 191 6.31 -24.09 -30.58
N MET A 192 6.25 -24.10 -29.24
CA MET A 192 5.70 -23.01 -28.45
C MET A 192 6.57 -21.75 -28.53
N ILE A 193 7.90 -21.87 -28.43
CA ILE A 193 8.84 -20.74 -28.54
C ILE A 193 8.70 -20.10 -29.92
N VAL A 194 8.74 -20.89 -30.99
CA VAL A 194 8.58 -20.38 -32.37
C VAL A 194 7.20 -19.75 -32.57
N GLY A 195 6.14 -20.34 -32.02
CA GLY A 195 4.76 -19.84 -32.12
C GLY A 195 4.47 -18.60 -31.26
N SER A 196 5.30 -18.30 -30.25
CA SER A 196 5.07 -17.19 -29.32
C SER A 196 5.40 -15.80 -29.90
N GLY A 197 6.12 -15.75 -31.02
CA GLY A 197 6.59 -14.49 -31.62
C GLY A 197 7.80 -13.87 -30.92
N ILE A 198 8.41 -14.54 -29.94
CA ILE A 198 9.70 -14.15 -29.37
C ILE A 198 10.77 -14.23 -30.46
N ASN A 199 11.67 -13.24 -30.51
CA ASN A 199 12.81 -13.26 -31.44
C ASN A 199 13.91 -14.22 -30.94
N TRP A 200 13.60 -15.51 -30.95
CA TRP A 200 14.48 -16.58 -30.52
C TRP A 200 15.76 -16.67 -31.37
N ALA A 201 15.71 -16.23 -32.64
CA ALA A 201 16.86 -16.23 -33.54
C ALA A 201 17.98 -15.25 -33.13
N ALA A 202 17.68 -14.29 -32.24
CA ALA A 202 18.68 -13.36 -31.70
C ALA A 202 19.36 -13.87 -30.42
N ASP A 203 18.86 -14.95 -29.83
CA ASP A 203 19.39 -15.54 -28.60
C ASP A 203 19.98 -16.91 -28.91
N GLU A 204 21.31 -17.03 -28.81
CA GLU A 204 22.06 -18.25 -29.09
C GLU A 204 21.56 -19.46 -28.28
N SER A 205 21.10 -19.24 -27.04
CA SER A 205 20.57 -20.30 -26.19
C SER A 205 19.20 -20.83 -26.66
N LEU A 206 18.38 -19.95 -27.24
CA LEU A 206 17.09 -20.33 -27.81
C LEU A 206 17.24 -20.92 -29.21
N VAL A 207 18.22 -20.44 -29.98
CA VAL A 207 18.60 -21.05 -31.26
C VAL A 207 19.02 -22.49 -31.05
N ASP A 208 19.92 -22.75 -30.10
CA ASP A 208 20.32 -24.11 -29.72
C ASP A 208 19.09 -24.93 -29.32
N LEU A 209 18.26 -24.46 -28.38
CA LEU A 209 17.10 -25.22 -27.94
C LEU A 209 16.09 -25.57 -29.06
N VAL A 210 15.92 -24.69 -30.06
CA VAL A 210 14.95 -24.83 -31.16
C VAL A 210 15.51 -25.59 -32.37
N LEU A 211 16.79 -25.38 -32.70
CA LEU A 211 17.44 -25.93 -33.90
C LEU A 211 18.39 -27.10 -33.61
N ASP A 212 18.63 -27.46 -32.35
CA ASP A 212 19.45 -28.62 -32.00
C ASP A 212 18.75 -29.92 -32.46
N ASP A 213 19.07 -30.27 -33.71
CA ASP A 213 18.79 -31.53 -34.36
C ASP A 213 19.63 -32.60 -33.66
N GLU A 214 18.98 -33.41 -32.83
CA GLU A 214 19.58 -34.57 -32.13
C GLU A 214 19.91 -35.72 -33.11
N ASP A 215 20.66 -35.44 -34.19
CA ASP A 215 21.30 -36.44 -35.03
C ASP A 215 22.69 -36.79 -34.45
N ASP A 216 22.71 -37.37 -33.24
CA ASP A 216 23.76 -38.25 -32.69
C ASP A 216 23.21 -39.12 -31.53
#